data_AF-A0AAD8Y4E9-F1
#
_entry.id   AF-A0AAD8Y4E9-F1
#
_cell.length_a   1.000
_cell.length_b   1.000
_cell.length_c   1.000
_cell.angle_alpha   90.00
_cell.angle_beta   90.00
_cell.angle_gamma   90.00
#
_symmetry.space_group_name_H-M   'P 1'
#
loop_
_entity.id
_entity.type
_entity.pdbx_description
1 polymer ?
#
loop_
_entity_poly.entity_id
_entity_poly.type
_entity_poly.pdbx_seq_one_letter_code
_entity_poly.pdbx_strand_id
1 'polypeptide(L)'
;MISSTLRATLLCFLATNTPAAAFTNHRITNTASHTNKTNNHSSYRSSELNLYNSVEEAIGEAQRVCNEQGGDSEACKVAWDIVEELEAADAHRTPATPTSQQELSYGPLIMSLDLLSAKIDRKMDELNKLSTSLVESGAGPEVQRLAYASEEMKGILEEAVRSLDQYR
;
A
#
# COMPACT_ATOMS: atom_id res chain seq x y z
N MET A 1 -26.73 19.12 66.47
CA MET A 1 -25.36 18.84 66.96
C MET A 1 -25.56 17.93 68.17
N ILE A 2 -25.25 16.64 68.21
CA ILE A 2 -24.01 15.91 67.89
C ILE A 2 -24.40 14.42 67.96
N SER A 3 -24.29 13.68 66.86
CA SER A 3 -23.17 12.78 66.50
C SER A 3 -23.32 11.35 67.02
N SER A 4 -23.30 10.44 66.05
CA SER A 4 -23.38 8.99 66.09
C SER A 4 -22.44 8.31 67.07
N THR A 5 -22.91 7.16 67.54
CA THR A 5 -22.23 6.17 68.35
C THR A 5 -21.06 5.51 67.63
N LEU A 6 -19.99 5.30 68.40
CA LEU A 6 -18.72 4.69 68.03
C LEU A 6 -18.58 3.36 68.80
N ARG A 7 -18.16 2.27 68.12
CA ARG A 7 -17.38 1.09 68.62
C ARG A 7 -17.46 -0.03 67.57
N ALA A 8 -16.43 -0.32 66.78
CA ALA A 8 -15.11 -0.90 67.06
C ALA A 8 -15.10 -2.44 67.20
N THR A 9 -14.08 -3.06 66.56
CA THR A 9 -13.47 -4.41 66.77
C THR A 9 -14.29 -5.63 66.30
N LEU A 10 -13.75 -6.72 65.71
CA LEU A 10 -12.43 -7.17 65.23
C LEU A 10 -12.63 -8.64 64.71
N LEU A 11 -11.70 -9.15 63.87
CA LEU A 11 -11.38 -10.58 63.60
C LEU A 11 -12.37 -11.40 62.75
N CYS A 12 -11.97 -12.39 61.94
CA CYS A 12 -10.75 -12.76 61.23
C CYS A 12 -11.12 -14.02 60.38
N PHE A 13 -10.40 -14.23 59.28
CA PHE A 13 -10.15 -15.50 58.57
C PHE A 13 -11.28 -16.49 58.31
N LEU A 14 -11.58 -16.73 57.03
CA LEU A 14 -11.46 -18.07 56.44
C LEU A 14 -10.97 -17.99 54.99
N ALA A 15 -9.80 -18.58 54.77
CA ALA A 15 -9.28 -18.92 53.46
C ALA A 15 -10.14 -20.04 52.84
N THR A 16 -10.53 -19.89 51.57
CA THR A 16 -10.79 -21.03 50.71
C THR A 16 -10.02 -20.85 49.40
N ASN A 17 -9.02 -21.71 49.25
CA ASN A 17 -8.38 -22.04 47.98
C ASN A 17 -9.43 -22.69 47.07
N THR A 18 -9.56 -22.21 45.83
CA THR A 18 -9.76 -23.10 44.67
C THR A 18 -9.24 -22.46 43.38
N PRO A 19 -8.72 -23.29 42.45
CA PRO A 19 -7.77 -22.85 41.43
C PRO A 19 -8.40 -22.65 40.04
N ALA A 20 -7.63 -21.95 39.21
CA ALA A 20 -7.47 -22.16 37.77
C ALA A 20 -8.71 -22.02 36.86
N ALA A 21 -8.80 -20.86 36.21
CA ALA A 21 -9.17 -20.82 34.80
C ALA A 21 -7.96 -20.25 34.03
N ALA A 22 -7.07 -21.15 33.59
CA ALA A 22 -6.03 -20.82 32.63
C ALA A 22 -6.72 -20.48 31.31
N PHE A 23 -6.71 -19.20 30.92
CA PHE A 23 -7.16 -18.78 29.60
C PHE A 23 -6.08 -19.17 28.60
N THR A 24 -6.22 -20.36 28.02
CA THR A 24 -5.41 -20.78 26.88
C THR A 24 -5.81 -19.93 25.68
N ASN A 25 -4.92 -18.99 25.31
CA ASN A 25 -4.93 -18.40 23.98
C ASN A 25 -4.76 -19.52 22.95
N HIS A 26 -5.86 -19.97 22.34
CA HIS A 26 -5.78 -20.71 21.09
C HIS A 26 -5.28 -19.76 20.02
N ARG A 27 -3.95 -19.74 19.84
CA ARG A 27 -3.30 -19.22 18.65
C ARG A 27 -3.76 -20.11 17.49
N ILE A 28 -4.76 -19.67 16.75
CA ILE A 28 -5.12 -20.26 15.46
C ILE A 28 -3.95 -19.99 14.53
N THR A 29 -3.03 -20.95 14.40
CA THR A 29 -2.13 -21.00 13.26
C THR A 29 -2.96 -21.53 12.10
N ASN A 30 -3.41 -20.62 11.23
CA ASN A 30 -3.92 -20.99 9.91
C ASN A 30 -2.78 -21.65 9.14
N THR A 31 -2.68 -22.98 9.21
CA THR A 31 -1.93 -23.77 8.22
C THR A 31 -2.82 -23.93 7.00
N ALA A 32 -2.96 -22.86 6.23
CA ALA A 32 -3.45 -22.95 4.86
C ALA A 32 -2.31 -23.54 4.02
N SER A 33 -2.31 -24.86 3.85
CA SER A 33 -1.57 -25.54 2.80
C SER A 33 -2.19 -25.17 1.45
N HIS A 34 -1.86 -23.98 0.95
CA HIS A 34 -1.97 -23.70 -0.47
C HIS A 34 -0.69 -24.17 -1.13
N THR A 35 -0.77 -25.31 -1.82
CA THR A 35 0.19 -25.70 -2.86
C THR A 35 0.04 -24.74 -4.03
N ASN A 36 0.53 -23.51 -3.86
CA ASN A 36 0.64 -22.57 -4.95
C ASN A 36 1.89 -22.94 -5.73
N LYS A 37 1.68 -23.66 -6.84
CA LYS A 37 2.70 -23.87 -7.87
C LYS A 37 2.88 -22.54 -8.60
N THR A 38 3.54 -21.59 -7.94
CA THR A 38 3.97 -20.35 -8.56
C THR A 38 5.20 -20.66 -9.39
N ASN A 39 5.04 -20.64 -10.71
CA ASN A 39 6.13 -20.44 -11.64
C ASN A 39 6.94 -19.24 -11.12
N ASN A 40 8.16 -19.50 -10.66
CA ASN A 40 9.14 -18.46 -10.38
C ASN A 40 9.54 -17.83 -11.71
N HIS A 41 8.69 -16.95 -12.25
CA HIS A 41 9.22 -15.86 -13.03
C HIS A 41 9.96 -14.99 -12.02
N SER A 42 11.28 -15.17 -11.98
CA SER A 42 12.18 -14.36 -11.18
C SER A 42 11.79 -12.90 -11.38
N SER A 43 11.15 -12.32 -10.36
CA SER A 43 11.08 -10.89 -10.20
C SER A 43 12.50 -10.47 -9.87
N TYR A 44 13.33 -10.35 -10.91
CA TYR A 44 14.49 -9.49 -10.87
C TYR A 44 13.93 -8.09 -10.61
N ARG A 45 13.76 -7.76 -9.33
CA ARG A 45 13.98 -6.39 -8.89
C ARG A 45 15.39 -6.06 -9.34
N SER A 46 15.47 -5.45 -10.52
CA SER A 46 16.68 -4.90 -11.10
C SER A 46 17.13 -3.80 -10.17
N SER A 47 17.91 -4.18 -9.15
CA SER A 47 18.85 -3.27 -8.55
C SER A 47 19.84 -2.96 -9.67
N GLU A 48 19.66 -1.78 -10.29
CA GLU A 48 20.48 -1.18 -11.35
C GLU A 48 21.89 -1.78 -11.43
N LEU A 49 22.04 -2.81 -12.28
CA LEU A 49 23.31 -2.99 -12.98
C LEU A 49 23.29 -1.99 -14.13
N ASN A 50 23.46 -0.71 -13.79
CA ASN A 50 23.66 0.33 -14.80
C ASN A 50 25.00 0.07 -15.46
N LEU A 51 24.96 -0.58 -16.62
CA LEU A 51 26.12 -0.86 -17.45
C LEU A 51 26.80 0.43 -17.92
N TYR A 52 26.03 1.52 -18.00
CA TYR A 52 26.48 2.85 -18.40
C TYR A 52 25.95 3.91 -17.44
N ASN A 53 26.71 5.00 -17.28
CA ASN A 53 26.34 6.11 -16.40
C ASN A 53 25.47 7.16 -17.11
N SER A 54 25.46 7.18 -18.45
CA SER A 54 24.62 8.07 -19.26
C SER A 54 24.25 7.45 -20.62
N VAL A 55 23.25 8.05 -21.29
CA VAL A 55 22.82 7.67 -22.64
C VAL A 55 23.94 7.90 -23.66
N GLU A 56 24.71 8.98 -23.52
CA GLU A 56 25.82 9.30 -24.44
C GLU A 56 26.94 8.27 -24.38
N GLU A 57 27.24 7.73 -23.19
CA GLU A 57 28.20 6.65 -23.01
C GLU A 57 27.73 5.38 -23.74
N ALA A 58 26.44 5.04 -23.60
CA ALA A 58 25.83 3.89 -24.26
C ALA A 58 25.80 4.06 -25.80
N ILE A 59 25.51 5.26 -26.31
CA ILE A 59 25.56 5.56 -27.75
C ILE A 59 26.98 5.38 -28.29
N GLY A 60 28.00 5.91 -27.60
CA GLY A 60 29.39 5.76 -28.00
C GLY A 60 29.82 4.30 -28.08
N GLU A 61 29.38 3.51 -27.10
CA GLU A 61 29.67 2.07 -27.06
C GLU A 61 28.92 1.29 -28.15
N ALA A 62 27.65 1.61 -28.41
CA ALA A 62 26.90 1.03 -29.51
C ALA A 62 27.58 1.30 -30.86
N GLN A 63 28.01 2.54 -31.11
CA GLN A 63 28.75 2.88 -32.33
C GLN A 63 30.07 2.10 -32.44
N ARG A 64 30.82 1.98 -31.35
CA ARG A 64 32.07 1.21 -31.31
C ARG A 64 31.82 -0.26 -31.65
N VAL A 65 30.84 -0.89 -31.01
CA VAL A 65 30.47 -2.29 -31.23
C VAL A 65 30.01 -2.53 -32.67
N CYS A 66 29.17 -1.66 -33.22
CA CYS A 66 28.71 -1.75 -34.60
C CYS A 66 29.86 -1.60 -35.62
N ASN A 67 30.85 -0.75 -35.34
CA ASN A 67 32.02 -0.58 -36.20
C ASN A 67 32.97 -1.79 -36.15
N GLU A 68 33.11 -2.43 -34.99
CA GLU A 68 34.01 -3.58 -34.81
C GLU A 68 33.38 -4.90 -35.27
N GLN A 69 32.10 -5.12 -34.96
CA GLN A 69 31.41 -6.39 -35.20
C GLN A 69 30.53 -6.38 -36.46
N GLY A 70 30.32 -5.19 -37.05
CA GLY A 70 29.48 -4.97 -38.23
C GLY A 70 28.08 -4.46 -37.84
N GLY A 71 27.53 -3.58 -38.66
CA GLY A 71 26.25 -2.91 -38.39
C GLY A 71 25.04 -3.84 -38.29
N ASP A 72 25.07 -5.00 -38.95
CA ASP A 72 23.99 -5.99 -38.90
C ASP A 72 24.23 -7.10 -37.86
N SER A 73 25.35 -7.02 -37.11
CA SER A 73 25.69 -8.02 -36.11
C SER A 73 24.72 -7.99 -34.93
N GLU A 74 24.54 -9.15 -34.29
CA GLU A 74 23.70 -9.25 -33.10
C GLU A 74 24.19 -8.35 -31.96
N ALA A 75 25.51 -8.24 -31.81
CA ALA A 75 26.11 -7.36 -30.80
C ALA A 75 25.78 -5.88 -31.03
N CYS A 76 25.75 -5.43 -32.29
CA CYS A 76 25.33 -4.07 -32.63
C CYS A 76 23.87 -3.81 -32.24
N LYS A 77 22.97 -4.77 -32.50
CA LYS A 77 21.55 -4.65 -32.14
C LYS A 77 21.36 -4.57 -30.63
N VAL A 78 21.97 -5.50 -29.88
CA VAL A 78 21.90 -5.51 -28.41
C VAL A 78 22.44 -4.22 -27.81
N ALA A 79 23.51 -3.65 -28.38
CA ALA A 79 24.05 -2.39 -27.90
C ALA A 79 23.07 -1.21 -28.11
N TRP A 80 22.32 -1.21 -29.21
CA TRP A 80 21.25 -0.23 -29.44
C TRP A 80 20.01 -0.48 -28.58
N ASP A 81 19.64 -1.73 -28.29
CA ASP A 81 18.56 -2.05 -27.35
C ASP A 81 18.86 -1.45 -25.96
N ILE A 82 20.13 -1.47 -25.53
CA ILE A 82 20.54 -0.86 -24.26
C ILE A 82 20.37 0.66 -24.28
N VAL A 83 20.66 1.33 -25.41
CA VAL A 83 20.41 2.77 -25.57
C VAL A 83 18.92 3.06 -25.47
N GLU A 84 18.07 2.29 -26.16
CA GLU A 84 16.62 2.46 -26.14
C GLU A 84 16.06 2.32 -24.71
N GLU A 85 16.48 1.30 -23.96
CA GLU A 85 16.04 1.10 -22.57
C GLU A 85 16.52 2.23 -21.64
N LEU A 86 17.72 2.76 -21.84
CA LEU A 86 18.23 3.90 -21.08
C LEU A 86 17.47 5.20 -21.39
N GLU A 87 17.18 5.46 -22.66
CA GLU A 87 16.36 6.60 -23.09
C GLU A 87 14.93 6.49 -22.56
N ALA A 88 14.35 5.29 -22.57
CA ALA A 88 13.03 5.02 -21.99
C ALA A 88 13.03 5.25 -20.47
N ALA A 89 14.07 4.77 -19.77
CA ALA A 89 14.22 5.01 -18.34
C ALA A 89 14.37 6.51 -18.01
N ASP A 90 15.11 7.27 -18.82
CA ASP A 90 15.25 8.73 -18.65
C ASP A 90 13.94 9.47 -18.95
N ALA A 91 13.21 9.09 -20.01
CA ALA A 91 11.90 9.64 -20.30
C ALA A 91 10.86 9.35 -19.19
N HIS A 92 11.00 8.20 -18.52
CA HIS A 92 10.18 7.83 -17.36
C HIS A 92 10.63 8.51 -16.06
N ARG A 93 11.86 9.02 -15.98
CA ARG A 93 12.28 9.91 -14.90
C ARG A 93 11.58 11.24 -15.11
N THR A 94 10.40 11.35 -14.49
CA THR A 94 9.66 12.61 -14.41
C THR A 94 10.64 13.69 -13.95
N PRO A 95 10.80 14.82 -14.67
CA PRO A 95 11.75 15.83 -14.26
C PRO A 95 11.38 16.28 -12.86
N ALA A 96 12.24 15.98 -11.88
CA ALA A 96 12.26 16.71 -10.64
C ALA A 96 12.62 18.14 -11.03
N THR A 97 11.59 18.97 -11.23
CA THR A 97 11.72 20.37 -11.65
C THR A 97 12.79 21.06 -10.81
N PRO A 98 13.84 21.65 -11.41
CA PRO A 98 14.90 22.29 -10.66
C PRO A 98 14.33 23.47 -9.87
N THR A 99 14.64 23.47 -8.57
CA THR A 99 14.28 24.47 -7.57
C THR A 99 14.90 25.82 -7.87
N SER A 100 14.22 26.62 -8.69
CA SER A 100 14.30 28.07 -8.61
C SER A 100 12.88 28.61 -8.66
N GLN A 101 12.33 28.94 -7.50
CA GLN A 101 10.98 29.47 -7.31
C GLN A 101 9.88 28.47 -7.73
N GLN A 102 9.85 27.31 -7.07
CA GLN A 102 8.64 26.50 -6.97
C GLN A 102 7.60 27.32 -6.20
N GLU A 103 6.78 28.07 -6.94
CA GLU A 103 5.37 28.20 -6.60
C GLU A 103 4.90 26.78 -6.26
N LEU A 104 4.40 26.57 -5.03
CA LEU A 104 3.97 25.27 -4.52
C LEU A 104 2.87 24.73 -5.44
N SER A 105 3.26 24.00 -6.48
CA SER A 105 2.31 23.42 -7.43
C SER A 105 1.72 22.17 -6.80
N TYR A 106 0.50 22.30 -6.28
CA TYR A 106 -0.26 21.20 -5.72
C TYR A 106 -0.76 20.21 -6.79
N GLY A 107 -0.69 20.57 -8.09
CA GLY A 107 -1.18 19.76 -9.21
C GLY A 107 -0.78 18.27 -9.18
N PRO A 108 0.52 17.93 -9.06
CA PRO A 108 0.96 16.54 -8.97
C PRO A 108 0.39 15.80 -7.75
N LEU A 109 0.24 16.49 -6.61
CA LEU A 109 -0.33 15.92 -5.39
C LEU A 109 -1.85 15.72 -5.53
N ILE A 110 -2.56 16.66 -6.13
CA ILE A 110 -4.00 16.56 -6.42
C ILE A 110 -4.27 15.39 -7.37
N MET A 111 -3.49 15.25 -8.44
CA MET A 111 -3.63 14.11 -9.36
C MET A 111 -3.31 12.76 -8.69
N SER A 112 -2.34 12.73 -7.78
CA SER A 112 -2.08 11.52 -6.99
C SER A 112 -3.26 11.18 -6.08
N LEU A 113 -3.89 12.19 -5.47
CA LEU A 113 -5.07 12.02 -4.64
C LEU A 113 -6.27 11.53 -5.44
N ASP A 114 -6.51 12.07 -6.64
CA ASP A 114 -7.58 11.59 -7.55
C ASP A 114 -7.43 10.08 -7.82
N LEU A 115 -6.21 9.64 -8.11
CA LEU A 115 -5.92 8.23 -8.36
C LEU A 115 -6.14 7.36 -7.12
N LEU A 116 -5.73 7.84 -5.94
CA LEU A 116 -5.95 7.13 -4.68
C LEU A 116 -7.43 7.07 -4.33
N SER A 117 -8.16 8.18 -4.54
CA SER A 117 -9.60 8.26 -4.31
C SER A 117 -10.35 7.22 -5.15
N ALA A 118 -10.07 7.18 -6.46
CA ALA A 118 -10.68 6.20 -7.37
C ALA A 118 -10.34 4.74 -7.04
N LYS A 119 -9.24 4.47 -6.32
CA LYS A 119 -8.92 3.12 -5.81
C LYS A 119 -9.70 2.81 -4.55
N ILE A 120 -9.82 3.77 -3.64
CA ILE A 120 -10.59 3.63 -2.41
C ILE A 120 -12.07 3.44 -2.75
N ASP A 121 -12.62 4.19 -3.69
CA ASP A 121 -14.02 4.04 -4.14
C ASP A 121 -14.32 2.62 -4.62
N ARG A 122 -13.46 2.07 -5.49
CA ARG A 122 -13.60 0.68 -5.95
C ARG A 122 -13.56 -0.32 -4.80
N LYS A 123 -12.69 -0.10 -3.82
CA LYS A 123 -12.59 -0.97 -2.64
C LYS A 123 -13.77 -0.82 -1.69
N MET A 124 -14.34 0.38 -1.57
CA MET A 124 -15.57 0.60 -0.80
C MET A 124 -16.78 -0.03 -1.47
N ASP A 125 -16.88 0.03 -2.80
CA ASP A 125 -17.97 -0.64 -3.54
C ASP A 125 -17.89 -2.17 -3.39
N GLU A 126 -16.68 -2.76 -3.47
CA GLU A 126 -16.44 -4.18 -3.19
C GLU A 126 -16.83 -4.55 -1.75
N LEU A 127 -16.42 -3.72 -0.78
CA LEU A 127 -16.70 -3.94 0.64
C LEU A 127 -18.20 -3.85 0.93
N ASN A 128 -18.89 -2.84 0.40
CA ASN A 128 -20.32 -2.66 0.58
C ASN A 128 -21.08 -3.84 -0.01
N LYS A 129 -20.74 -4.27 -1.23
CA LYS A 129 -21.34 -5.44 -1.88
C LYS A 129 -21.18 -6.72 -1.03
N LEU A 130 -19.98 -6.96 -0.51
CA LEU A 130 -19.74 -8.11 0.38
C LEU A 130 -20.56 -7.99 1.67
N SER A 131 -20.61 -6.80 2.25
CA SER A 131 -21.36 -6.50 3.46
C SER A 131 -22.86 -6.75 3.28
N THR A 132 -23.47 -6.24 2.19
CA THR A 132 -24.88 -6.50 1.85
C THR A 132 -25.16 -7.99 1.69
N SER A 133 -24.29 -8.72 0.98
CA SER A 133 -24.45 -10.16 0.79
C SER A 133 -24.40 -10.94 2.11
N LEU A 134 -23.54 -10.52 3.04
CA LEU A 134 -23.46 -11.09 4.38
C LEU A 134 -24.72 -10.77 5.20
N VAL A 135 -25.23 -9.53 5.14
CA VAL A 135 -26.50 -9.15 5.80
C VAL A 135 -27.67 -9.99 5.27
N GLU A 136 -27.78 -10.17 3.95
CA GLU A 136 -28.80 -11.02 3.32
C GLU A 136 -28.69 -12.48 3.76
N SER A 137 -27.47 -12.96 4.03
CA SER A 137 -27.20 -14.30 4.54
C SER A 137 -27.47 -14.46 6.05
N GLY A 138 -28.00 -13.42 6.71
CA GLY A 138 -28.29 -13.42 8.14
C GLY A 138 -27.07 -13.19 9.03
N ALA A 139 -25.98 -12.64 8.49
CA ALA A 139 -24.85 -12.22 9.32
C ALA A 139 -25.27 -11.11 10.29
N GLY A 140 -24.72 -11.15 11.49
CA GLY A 140 -25.15 -10.31 12.61
C GLY A 140 -24.99 -8.80 12.40
N PRO A 141 -25.45 -8.01 13.38
CA PRO A 141 -25.51 -6.54 13.29
C PRO A 141 -24.15 -5.85 13.08
N GLU A 142 -23.05 -6.53 13.34
CA GLU A 142 -21.67 -6.07 13.08
C GLU A 142 -21.45 -5.77 11.59
N VAL A 143 -21.99 -6.59 10.70
CA VAL A 143 -21.82 -6.44 9.25
C VAL A 143 -22.63 -5.24 8.74
N GLN A 144 -23.81 -5.02 9.28
CA GLN A 144 -24.63 -3.86 8.91
C GLN A 144 -23.93 -2.53 9.24
N ARG A 145 -23.19 -2.47 10.35
CA ARG A 145 -22.36 -1.30 10.69
C ARG A 145 -21.20 -1.11 9.73
N LEU A 146 -20.65 -2.19 9.19
CA LEU A 146 -19.58 -2.13 8.18
C LEU A 146 -20.09 -1.53 6.86
N ALA A 147 -21.30 -1.89 6.43
CA ALA A 147 -21.92 -1.29 5.25
C ALA A 147 -22.08 0.24 5.44
N TYR A 148 -22.66 0.65 6.57
CA TYR A 148 -22.82 2.08 6.89
C TYR A 148 -21.48 2.82 6.93
N ALA A 149 -20.47 2.26 7.61
CA ALA A 149 -19.15 2.87 7.70
C ALA A 149 -18.46 3.00 6.33
N SER A 150 -18.67 2.03 5.42
CA SER A 150 -18.12 2.11 4.06
C SER A 150 -18.73 3.26 3.24
N GLU A 151 -20.02 3.51 3.39
CA GLU A 151 -20.70 4.63 2.71
C GLU A 151 -20.29 5.98 3.30
N GLU A 152 -20.14 6.06 4.63
CA GLU A 152 -19.67 7.26 5.32
C GLU A 152 -18.25 7.65 4.88
N MET A 153 -17.32 6.69 4.83
CA MET A 153 -15.95 6.95 4.37
C MET A 153 -15.90 7.43 2.90
N LYS A 154 -16.77 6.90 2.04
CA LYS A 154 -16.88 7.36 0.64
C LYS A 154 -17.30 8.83 0.58
N GLY A 155 -18.31 9.21 1.35
CA GLY A 155 -18.75 10.61 1.44
C GLY A 155 -17.65 11.57 1.91
N ILE A 156 -16.90 11.18 2.94
CA ILE A 156 -15.79 12.00 3.47
C ILE A 156 -14.71 12.19 2.40
N LEU A 157 -14.39 11.14 1.64
CA LEU A 157 -13.35 11.20 0.62
C LEU A 157 -13.78 12.07 -0.57
N GLU A 158 -15.03 11.95 -1.02
CA GLU A 158 -15.60 12.81 -2.05
C GLU A 158 -15.60 14.29 -1.64
N GLU A 159 -15.90 14.57 -0.37
CA GLU A 159 -15.82 15.92 0.19
C GLU A 159 -14.38 16.44 0.20
N ALA A 160 -13.42 15.61 0.63
CA ALA A 160 -12.00 15.98 0.65
C ALA A 160 -11.48 16.31 -0.74
N VAL A 161 -11.78 15.48 -1.76
CA VAL A 161 -11.41 15.75 -3.16
C VAL A 161 -12.03 17.06 -3.64
N ARG A 162 -13.33 17.26 -3.41
CA ARG A 162 -14.05 18.49 -3.80
C ARG A 162 -13.47 19.73 -3.13
N SER A 163 -13.00 19.62 -1.88
CA SER A 163 -12.37 20.74 -1.16
C SER A 163 -11.04 21.19 -1.79
N LEU A 164 -10.38 20.29 -2.54
CA LEU A 164 -9.10 20.53 -3.17
C LEU A 164 -9.22 20.98 -4.62
N ASP A 165 -10.39 20.91 -5.24
CA ASP A 165 -10.64 21.44 -6.59
C ASP A 165 -10.34 22.94 -6.70
N GLN A 166 -10.40 23.69 -5.60
CA GLN A 166 -10.00 25.11 -5.57
C GLN A 166 -8.50 25.34 -5.87
N TYR A 167 -7.67 24.30 -5.74
CA TYR A 167 -6.23 24.33 -5.97
C TYR A 167 -5.83 23.66 -7.30
N ARG A 168 -6.82 23.25 -8.09
CA ARG A 168 -6.65 22.62 -9.40
C ARG A 168 -6.55 23.67 -10.51
#